data_AF-A0A8T6QKK0-F1
#
_entry.id   AF-A0A8T6QKK0-F1
#
_cell.length_a   1.000
_cell.length_b   1.000
_cell.length_c   1.000
_cell.angle_alpha   90.00
_cell.angle_beta   90.00
_cell.angle_gamma   90.00
#
_symmetry.space_group_name_H-M   'P 1'
#
loop_
_entity.id
_entity.type
_entity.pdbx_description
1 polymer ?
#
loop_
_entity_poly.entity_id
_entity_poly.type
_entity_poly.pdbx_seq_one_letter_code
_entity_poly.pdbx_strand_id
1 'polypeptide(L)'
;MSVLIALAALGLLMLAAYRGYSVILFAPIAALGAVLVTDPGAVGPAFTGLFMEKMVGFVKLYFPVFLLGAVFGKLIELSGFSRSIVAAAINILGRRHAIPVIVLVCALLTYGGVSLFVVAFSVY
;
A
#
# COMPACT_ATOMS: atom_id res chain seq x y z
N MET A 1 -15.75 3.32 -24.11
CA MET A 1 -14.28 3.26 -24.28
C MET A 1 -13.50 3.68 -23.03
N SER A 2 -13.85 4.78 -22.36
CA SER A 2 -13.14 5.30 -21.17
C SER A 2 -12.99 4.28 -20.02
N VAL A 3 -14.02 3.50 -19.71
CA VAL A 3 -13.95 2.48 -18.65
C VAL A 3 -12.93 1.38 -18.98
N LEU A 4 -12.87 0.94 -20.24
CA LEU A 4 -11.91 -0.07 -20.70
C LEU A 4 -10.46 0.44 -20.60
N ILE A 5 -10.23 1.72 -20.94
CA ILE A 5 -8.93 2.37 -20.82
C ILE A 5 -8.52 2.49 -19.34
N ALA A 6 -9.46 2.86 -18.46
CA ALA A 6 -9.21 2.91 -17.02
C ALA A 6 -8.87 1.52 -16.44
N LEU A 7 -9.58 0.47 -16.85
CA LEU A 7 -9.28 -0.91 -16.44
C LEU A 7 -7.92 -1.37 -16.96
N ALA A 8 -7.55 -1.03 -18.20
CA ALA A 8 -6.25 -1.34 -18.75
C ALA A 8 -5.11 -0.63 -18.00
N ALA A 9 -5.28 0.66 -17.68
CA ALA A 9 -4.32 1.43 -16.88
C ALA A 9 -4.17 0.87 -15.46
N LEU A 10 -5.28 0.47 -14.84
CA LEU A 10 -5.28 -0.20 -13.53
C LEU A 10 -4.55 -1.55 -13.60
N GLY A 11 -4.83 -2.35 -14.62
CA GLY A 11 -4.16 -3.64 -14.84
C GLY A 11 -2.65 -3.48 -15.05
N LEU A 12 -2.22 -2.47 -15.81
CA LEU A 12 -0.81 -2.14 -16.00
C LEU A 12 -0.15 -1.75 -14.68
N LEU A 13 -0.83 -0.93 -13.86
CA LEU A 13 -0.34 -0.53 -12.55
C LEU A 13 -0.23 -1.71 -11.58
N MET A 14 -1.23 -2.60 -11.57
CA MET A 14 -1.18 -3.83 -10.77
C MET A 14 -0.02 -4.73 -11.20
N LEU A 15 0.19 -4.90 -12.50
CA LEU A 15 1.30 -5.71 -13.02
C LEU A 15 2.67 -5.10 -12.67
N ALA A 16 2.79 -3.78 -12.73
CA ALA A 16 4.00 -3.07 -12.28
C ALA A 16 4.23 -3.26 -10.77
N ALA A 17 3.18 -3.15 -9.95
CA ALA A 17 3.24 -3.36 -8.51
C ALA A 17 3.69 -4.78 -8.15
N TYR A 18 3.13 -5.80 -8.81
CA TYR A 18 3.53 -7.20 -8.59
C TYR A 18 4.96 -7.51 -9.05
N ARG A 19 5.49 -6.76 -10.03
CA ARG A 19 6.90 -6.85 -10.43
C ARG A 19 7.86 -6.11 -9.49
N GLY A 20 7.37 -5.54 -8.39
CA GLY A 20 8.19 -4.85 -7.41
C GLY A 20 8.61 -3.44 -7.84
N TYR A 21 8.03 -2.89 -8.90
CA TYR A 21 8.25 -1.49 -9.24
C TYR A 21 7.55 -0.57 -8.23
N SER A 22 8.14 0.61 -8.00
CA SER A 22 7.54 1.62 -7.13
C SER A 22 6.19 2.07 -7.65
N VAL A 23 5.12 1.77 -6.92
CA VAL A 23 3.75 2.18 -7.24
C VAL A 23 3.63 3.70 -7.31
N ILE A 24 4.39 4.42 -6.48
CA ILE A 24 4.40 5.89 -6.46
C ILE A 24 4.88 6.45 -7.80
N LEU A 25 5.88 5.80 -8.42
CA LEU A 25 6.43 6.23 -9.70
C LEU A 25 5.51 5.83 -10.88
N PHE A 26 4.94 4.62 -10.83
CA PHE A 26 4.12 4.10 -11.92
C PHE A 26 2.67 4.58 -11.91
N ALA A 27 2.14 5.05 -10.76
CA ALA A 27 0.82 5.65 -10.65
C ALA A 27 0.58 6.84 -11.61
N PRO A 28 1.43 7.88 -11.63
CA PRO A 28 1.26 8.98 -12.57
C PRO A 28 1.43 8.51 -14.01
N ILE A 29 2.36 7.58 -14.28
CA ILE A 29 2.59 7.06 -15.65
C ILE A 29 1.34 6.35 -16.17
N ALA A 30 0.74 5.47 -15.37
CA ALA A 30 -0.46 4.74 -15.74
C ALA A 30 -1.68 5.68 -15.87
N ALA A 31 -1.86 6.61 -14.94
CA ALA A 31 -2.96 7.57 -14.95
C ALA A 31 -2.87 8.53 -16.15
N LEU A 32 -1.69 9.10 -16.42
CA LEU A 32 -1.47 9.99 -17.55
C LEU A 32 -1.48 9.24 -18.88
N GLY A 33 -1.01 8.00 -18.91
CA GLY A 33 -1.14 7.13 -20.08
C GLY A 33 -2.61 6.90 -20.45
N ALA A 34 -3.49 6.72 -19.47
CA ALA A 34 -4.94 6.64 -19.71
C ALA A 34 -5.48 7.95 -20.30
N VAL A 35 -5.10 9.09 -19.72
CA VAL A 35 -5.54 10.42 -20.19
C VAL A 35 -5.04 10.68 -21.61
N LEU A 36 -3.79 10.34 -21.93
CA LEU A 36 -3.20 10.51 -23.25
C LEU A 36 -3.98 9.78 -24.35
N VAL A 37 -4.51 8.59 -24.05
CA VAL A 37 -5.30 7.80 -25.01
C VAL A 37 -6.73 8.36 -25.16
N THR A 38 -7.27 9.01 -24.15
CA THR A 38 -8.62 9.62 -24.21
C THR A 38 -8.64 11.05 -24.74
N ASP A 39 -7.74 11.90 -24.28
CA ASP A 39 -7.60 13.31 -24.67
C ASP A 39 -6.15 13.77 -24.44
N PRO A 40 -5.32 13.78 -25.50
CA PRO A 40 -3.92 14.18 -25.42
C PRO A 40 -3.70 15.61 -24.90
N GLY A 41 -4.64 16.52 -25.15
CA GLY A 41 -4.53 17.93 -24.72
C GLY A 41 -4.74 18.10 -23.21
N ALA A 42 -5.44 17.17 -22.58
CA ALA A 42 -5.79 17.23 -21.17
C ALA A 42 -4.71 16.65 -20.24
N VAL A 43 -3.61 16.07 -20.76
CA VAL A 43 -2.58 15.41 -19.93
C VAL A 43 -1.95 16.36 -18.92
N GLY A 44 -1.57 17.58 -19.36
CA GLY A 44 -1.01 18.60 -18.47
C GLY A 44 -1.97 19.04 -17.37
N PRO A 45 -3.19 19.49 -17.72
CA PRO A 45 -4.23 19.84 -16.74
C PRO A 45 -4.64 18.67 -15.82
N ALA A 46 -4.71 17.45 -16.33
CA ALA A 46 -5.04 16.27 -15.54
C ALA A 46 -3.93 15.93 -14.54
N PHE A 47 -2.66 16.15 -14.90
CA PHE A 47 -1.55 15.97 -13.96
C PHE A 47 -1.61 16.98 -12.81
N THR A 48 -1.67 18.28 -13.13
CA THR A 48 -1.58 19.34 -12.12
C THR A 48 -2.87 19.56 -11.34
N GLY A 49 -4.03 19.47 -12.01
CA GLY A 49 -5.33 19.76 -11.41
C GLY A 49 -6.03 18.55 -10.82
N LEU A 50 -5.89 17.35 -11.41
CA LEU A 50 -6.61 16.17 -10.93
C LEU A 50 -5.71 15.25 -10.10
N PHE A 51 -4.60 14.80 -10.67
CA PHE A 51 -3.72 13.84 -10.03
C PHE A 51 -3.00 14.44 -8.82
N MET A 52 -2.34 15.59 -8.99
CA MET A 52 -1.60 16.25 -7.91
C MET A 52 -2.50 16.71 -6.76
N GLU A 53 -3.65 17.32 -7.03
CA GLU A 53 -4.57 17.73 -5.96
C GLU A 53 -5.05 16.54 -5.11
N LYS A 54 -5.44 15.44 -5.76
CA LYS A 54 -5.87 14.22 -5.05
C LYS A 54 -4.73 13.57 -4.29
N MET A 55 -3.53 13.54 -4.88
CA MET A 55 -2.33 13.03 -4.22
C MET A 55 -1.99 13.85 -2.97
N VAL A 56 -1.97 15.18 -3.07
CA VAL A 56 -1.67 16.06 -1.93
C VAL A 56 -2.75 15.94 -0.86
N GLY A 57 -4.03 15.85 -1.24
CA GLY A 57 -5.13 15.61 -0.31
C GLY A 57 -4.95 14.30 0.47
N PHE A 58 -4.59 13.21 -0.22
CA PHE A 58 -4.30 11.93 0.40
C PHE A 58 -3.11 12.01 1.36
N VAL A 59 -1.98 12.58 0.92
CA VAL A 59 -0.79 12.72 1.76
C VAL A 59 -1.12 13.57 2.98
N LYS A 60 -1.79 14.70 2.83
CA LYS A 60 -2.15 15.58 3.96
C LYS A 60 -2.98 14.86 5.02
N LEU A 61 -3.94 14.01 4.61
CA LEU A 61 -4.81 13.29 5.52
C LEU A 61 -4.12 12.10 6.20
N TYR A 62 -3.34 11.33 5.44
CA TYR A 62 -2.78 10.06 5.93
C TYR A 62 -1.34 10.17 6.41
N PHE A 63 -0.65 11.28 6.19
CA PHE A 63 0.75 11.46 6.60
C PHE A 63 0.98 11.22 8.11
N PRO A 64 0.17 11.77 9.04
CA PRO A 64 0.35 11.47 10.47
C PRO A 64 0.18 9.98 10.78
N VAL A 65 -0.79 9.33 10.15
CA VAL A 65 -1.05 7.90 10.33
C VAL A 65 0.11 7.07 9.80
N PHE A 66 0.65 7.41 8.63
CA PHE A 66 1.82 6.75 8.05
C PHE A 66 3.09 6.97 8.86
N LEU A 67 3.31 8.19 9.35
CA LEU A 67 4.48 8.52 10.15
C LEU A 67 4.46 7.77 11.48
N LEU A 68 3.32 7.82 12.20
CA LEU A 68 3.16 7.08 13.44
C LEU A 68 3.22 5.57 13.21
N GLY A 69 2.64 5.08 12.11
CA GLY A 69 2.71 3.67 11.73
C GLY A 69 4.13 3.20 11.44
N ALA A 70 4.91 3.99 10.69
CA ALA A 70 6.31 3.69 10.40
C ALA A 70 7.17 3.69 11.68
N VAL A 71 6.96 4.66 12.58
CA VAL A 71 7.65 4.69 13.89
C VAL A 71 7.28 3.49 14.73
N PHE A 72 5.99 3.16 14.85
CA PHE A 72 5.51 2.00 15.60
C PHE A 72 6.07 0.69 15.05
N GLY A 73 6.05 0.52 13.72
CA GLY A 73 6.67 -0.62 13.05
C GLY A 73 8.15 -0.75 13.40
N LYS A 74 8.90 0.36 13.31
CA LYS A 74 10.33 0.35 13.67
C LYS A 74 10.58 0.04 15.14
N LEU A 75 9.72 0.53 16.05
CA LEU A 75 9.82 0.22 17.48
C LEU A 75 9.54 -1.26 17.76
N ILE A 76 8.58 -1.89 17.08
CA ILE A 76 8.32 -3.33 17.17
C ILE A 76 9.52 -4.15 16.66
N GLU A 77 10.11 -3.74 15.54
CA GLU A 77 11.30 -4.36 14.96
C GLU A 77 12.48 -4.30 15.96
N LEU A 78 12.74 -3.11 16.52
CA LEU A 78 13.86 -2.85 17.43
C LEU A 78 13.68 -3.49 18.82
N SER A 79 12.45 -3.54 19.33
CA SER A 79 12.15 -4.16 20.64
C SER A 79 12.30 -5.68 20.63
N GLY A 80 12.43 -6.31 19.45
CA GLY A 80 12.55 -7.77 19.34
C GLY A 80 11.25 -8.52 19.63
N PHE A 81 10.14 -7.82 19.92
CA PHE A 81 8.81 -8.43 20.09
C PHE A 81 8.36 -9.20 18.86
N SER A 82 8.67 -8.70 17.65
CA SER A 82 8.43 -9.43 16.40
C SER A 82 9.06 -10.83 16.44
N ARG A 83 10.30 -10.96 16.93
CA ARG A 83 10.99 -12.27 16.99
C ARG A 83 10.35 -13.22 17.99
N SER A 84 9.90 -12.73 19.16
CA SER A 84 9.28 -13.59 20.18
C SER A 84 7.88 -14.05 19.79
N ILE A 85 7.07 -13.17 19.20
CA ILE A 85 5.72 -13.48 18.69
C ILE A 85 5.83 -14.49 17.52
N VAL A 86 6.75 -14.27 16.58
CA VAL A 86 6.98 -15.20 15.46
C VAL A 86 7.49 -16.55 15.96
N ALA A 87 8.42 -16.59 16.92
CA ALA A 87 8.89 -17.84 17.51
C ALA A 87 7.78 -18.59 18.27
N ALA A 88 6.97 -17.89 19.05
CA ALA A 88 5.83 -18.47 19.77
C ALA A 88 4.78 -19.04 18.80
N ALA A 89 4.43 -18.28 17.75
CA ALA A 89 3.45 -18.71 16.76
C ALA A 89 3.97 -19.89 15.89
N ILE A 90 5.26 -19.90 15.55
CA ILE A 90 5.91 -21.04 14.87
C ILE A 90 5.91 -22.29 15.75
N ASN A 91 6.10 -22.15 17.07
CA ASN A 91 6.06 -23.29 17.99
C ASN A 91 4.65 -23.88 18.14
N ILE A 92 3.60 -23.06 18.05
CA ILE A 92 2.21 -23.53 18.18
C ILE A 92 1.66 -24.09 16.87
N LEU A 93 1.88 -23.41 15.73
CA LEU A 93 1.28 -23.77 14.43
C LEU A 93 2.22 -24.57 13.50
N GLY A 94 3.50 -24.69 13.87
CA GLY A 94 4.55 -25.31 13.07
C GLY A 94 5.07 -24.38 11.96
N ARG A 95 6.38 -24.49 11.67
CA ARG A 95 7.08 -23.71 10.62
C ARG A 95 6.41 -23.73 9.23
N ARG A 96 5.56 -24.73 8.98
CA ARG A 96 4.86 -24.95 7.71
C ARG A 96 3.73 -23.94 7.44
N HIS A 97 3.28 -23.18 8.44
CA HIS A 97 2.10 -22.30 8.36
C HIS A 97 2.39 -20.82 8.69
N ALA A 98 3.59 -20.31 8.39
CA ALA A 98 3.96 -18.92 8.69
C ALA A 98 3.03 -17.87 8.03
N ILE A 99 2.62 -18.10 6.77
CA ILE A 99 1.75 -17.18 6.03
C ILE A 99 0.37 -17.01 6.71
N PRO A 100 -0.41 -18.07 7.01
CA PRO A 100 -1.71 -17.90 7.65
C PRO A 100 -1.62 -17.34 9.08
N VAL A 101 -0.54 -17.63 9.83
CA VAL A 101 -0.29 -17.01 11.14
C VAL A 101 -0.22 -15.48 11.03
N ILE A 102 0.59 -14.98 10.07
CA ILE A 102 0.77 -13.54 9.86
C ILE A 102 -0.56 -12.90 9.48
N VAL A 103 -1.32 -13.52 8.57
CA VAL A 103 -2.64 -13.02 8.15
C VAL A 103 -3.61 -12.92 9.34
N LEU A 104 -3.63 -13.91 10.23
CA LEU A 104 -4.49 -13.93 11.40
C LEU A 104 -4.14 -12.81 12.39
N VAL A 105 -2.85 -12.58 12.63
CA VAL A 105 -2.37 -11.48 13.50
C VAL A 105 -2.72 -10.12 12.91
N CYS A 106 -2.52 -9.91 11.60
CA CYS A 106 -2.94 -8.69 10.91
C CYS A 106 -4.45 -8.45 11.05
N ALA A 107 -5.26 -9.49 10.86
CA ALA A 107 -6.71 -9.41 10.98
C ALA A 107 -7.15 -9.02 12.40
N LEU A 108 -6.51 -9.59 13.43
CA LEU A 108 -6.79 -9.29 14.84
C LEU A 108 -6.42 -7.85 15.20
N LEU A 109 -5.25 -7.36 14.78
CA LEU A 109 -4.82 -5.98 14.97
C LEU A 109 -5.75 -4.99 14.26
N THR A 110 -6.15 -5.32 13.02
CA THR A 110 -7.10 -4.50 12.25
C THR A 110 -8.48 -4.47 12.92
N TYR A 111 -8.95 -5.61 13.42
CA TYR A 111 -10.21 -5.70 14.17
C TYR A 111 -10.16 -4.90 15.49
N GLY A 112 -9.00 -4.82 16.12
CA GLY A 112 -8.75 -4.00 17.31
C GLY A 112 -8.75 -2.48 17.06
N GLY A 113 -9.09 -2.02 15.85
CA GLY A 113 -9.18 -0.61 15.49
C GLY A 113 -7.87 -0.01 14.96
N VAL A 114 -6.83 -0.84 14.75
CA VAL A 114 -5.59 -0.38 14.11
C VAL A 114 -5.85 -0.24 12.62
N SER A 115 -5.58 0.94 12.06
CA SER A 115 -5.72 1.18 10.63
C SER A 115 -4.84 0.22 9.83
N LEU A 116 -5.38 -0.34 8.72
CA LEU A 116 -4.62 -1.17 7.77
C LEU A 116 -3.31 -0.51 7.32
N PHE A 117 -3.32 0.82 7.25
CA PHE A 117 -2.14 1.63 6.92
C PHE A 117 -1.02 1.54 7.97
N VAL A 118 -1.35 1.31 9.23
CA VAL A 118 -0.40 1.10 10.33
C VAL A 118 -0.02 -0.38 10.47
N VAL A 119 -0.99 -1.29 10.28
CA VAL A 119 -0.78 -2.74 10.40
C VAL A 119 0.33 -3.24 9.46
N ALA A 120 0.38 -2.72 8.23
CA ALA A 120 1.42 -3.08 7.26
C ALA A 120 2.85 -2.77 7.74
N PHE A 121 3.05 -1.71 8.53
CA PHE A 121 4.35 -1.35 9.09
C PHE A 121 4.72 -2.17 10.32
N SER A 122 3.73 -2.65 11.10
CA SER A 122 3.98 -3.44 12.31
C SER A 122 4.34 -4.91 12.07
N VAL A 123 4.08 -5.42 10.86
CA VAL A 123 4.20 -6.84 10.52
C VAL A 123 5.50 -7.16 9.78
N TYR A 124 6.19 -6.12 9.28
CA TYR A 124 7.53 -6.21 8.67
C TYR A 124 8.61 -5.87 9.69
#